data_AF-A0A838UTX6-F1
#
_entry.id   AF-A0A838UTX6-F1
#
_cell.length_a   1.000
_cell.length_b   1.000
_cell.length_c   1.000
_cell.angle_alpha   90.00
_cell.angle_beta   90.00
_cell.angle_gamma   90.00
#
_symmetry.space_group_name_H-M   'P 1'
#
loop_
_entity.id
_entity.type
_entity.pdbx_description
1 polymer ?
#
loop_
_entity_poly.entity_id
_entity_poly.type
_entity_poly.pdbx_seq_one_letter_code
_entity_poly.pdbx_strand_id
1 'polypeptide(L)'
;MQPIGDDKLTVALFDQFPIRRTWHNGEWYYSLVDIVAALAATPSPSNYWSNLKRRMKEKEGFSEGFAFVVSLSLPGTDGRKQRTDCAPREGVLRIIQSIPSPNAEPFRRWLAQVGEMALELAEEAPSERTVRAEERLKLHTLDKGLHELVVFRGITTPEQHQRLTDANYAGLYNVATEDELMQIRRLPFSSNLEDFMGVLELTANAFQRTGVASLIHQRNLQGEDVIAATAEDVGVQMRMMLAKMGLPMPENLPRHRRLADGEWMPEEMLAARSGSIDWEQALPDDPDRVIPIYEVTEGDSRPELRLLEERHIITDEE
;
A
#
# COMPACT_ATOMS: atom_id res chain seq x y z
N MET A 1 6.30 6.15 11.53
CA MET A 1 5.06 6.49 10.81
C MET A 1 5.30 6.14 9.35
N GLN A 2 4.69 5.06 8.81
CA GLN A 2 4.65 4.90 7.35
C GLN A 2 3.78 6.03 6.79
N PRO A 3 4.18 6.70 5.69
CA PRO A 3 3.28 7.59 5.00
C PRO A 3 2.15 6.73 4.41
N ILE A 4 0.92 7.07 4.77
CA ILE A 4 -0.26 6.66 4.02
C ILE A 4 0.03 7.06 2.56
N GLY A 5 0.09 6.10 1.64
CA GLY A 5 0.51 6.37 0.26
C GLY A 5 -0.15 7.64 -0.31
N ASP A 6 0.64 8.46 -1.00
CA ASP A 6 0.30 9.80 -1.50
C ASP A 6 -0.96 9.85 -2.41
N ASP A 7 -1.53 8.69 -2.75
CA ASP A 7 -2.72 8.53 -3.61
C ASP A 7 -4.03 8.20 -2.87
N LYS A 8 -4.06 8.11 -1.52
CA LYS A 8 -5.35 7.98 -0.80
C LYS A 8 -6.00 9.34 -0.53
N LEU A 9 -6.73 9.82 -1.54
CA LEU A 9 -7.71 10.89 -1.39
C LEU A 9 -8.73 10.51 -0.31
N THR A 10 -8.96 11.41 0.65
CA THR A 10 -10.09 11.29 1.57
C THR A 10 -10.88 12.59 1.57
N VAL A 11 -12.21 12.48 1.66
CA VAL A 11 -13.10 13.65 1.82
C VAL A 11 -13.44 13.76 3.29
N ALA A 12 -13.17 14.91 3.90
CA ALA A 12 -13.63 15.23 5.23
C ALA A 12 -14.93 16.04 5.14
N LEU A 13 -15.85 15.89 6.09
CA LEU A 13 -17.12 16.63 6.10
C LEU A 13 -17.12 17.69 7.21
N PHE A 14 -17.27 18.95 6.84
CA PHE A 14 -17.53 20.06 7.77
C PHE A 14 -18.96 20.55 7.55
N ASP A 15 -19.87 20.33 8.50
CA ASP A 15 -21.27 20.78 8.41
C ASP A 15 -21.94 20.41 7.06
N GLN A 16 -21.80 19.14 6.65
CA GLN A 16 -22.24 18.60 5.35
C GLN A 16 -21.50 19.16 4.11
N PHE A 17 -20.56 20.09 4.27
CA PHE A 17 -19.67 20.52 3.19
C PHE A 17 -18.48 19.55 3.03
N PRO A 18 -18.27 18.97 1.84
CA PRO A 18 -17.11 18.15 1.55
C PRO A 18 -15.85 19.00 1.39
N ILE A 19 -14.83 18.69 2.17
CA ILE A 19 -13.49 19.25 2.09
C ILE A 19 -12.56 18.16 1.57
N ARG A 20 -12.06 18.31 0.34
CA ARG A 20 -11.09 17.36 -0.21
C ARG A 20 -9.76 17.52 0.50
N ARG A 21 -9.13 16.39 0.85
CA ARG A 21 -7.77 16.36 1.38
C ARG A 21 -6.98 15.20 0.77
N THR A 22 -5.66 15.36 0.78
CA THR A 22 -4.70 14.34 0.35
C THR A 22 -3.59 14.24 1.37
N TRP A 23 -2.98 13.06 1.49
CA TRP A 23 -1.77 12.91 2.27
C TRP A 23 -0.59 13.44 1.45
N HIS A 24 0.28 14.23 2.07
CA HIS A 24 1.50 14.76 1.44
C HIS A 24 2.51 15.13 2.52
N ASN A 25 3.80 14.80 2.32
CA ASN A 25 4.90 15.11 3.25
C ASN A 25 4.65 14.70 4.71
N GLY A 26 3.94 13.59 4.94
CA GLY A 26 3.70 13.06 6.29
C GLY A 26 2.56 13.73 7.06
N GLU A 27 1.74 14.57 6.42
CA GLU A 27 0.54 15.15 7.02
C GLU A 27 -0.61 15.34 6.01
N TRP A 28 -1.80 15.70 6.51
CA TRP A 28 -2.96 15.98 5.67
C TRP A 28 -2.91 17.39 5.07
N TYR A 29 -3.01 17.47 3.75
CA TYR A 29 -3.16 18.71 2.99
C TYR A 29 -4.61 18.88 2.52
N TYR A 30 -5.19 20.05 2.77
CA TYR A 30 -6.59 20.35 2.52
C TYR A 30 -6.76 21.33 1.36
N SER A 31 -7.78 21.11 0.53
CA SER A 31 -8.14 22.02 -0.57
C SER A 31 -8.56 23.38 -0.06
N LEU A 32 -7.80 24.42 -0.42
CA LEU A 32 -8.08 25.79 0.03
C LEU A 32 -9.31 26.38 -0.62
N VAL A 33 -9.63 25.96 -1.85
CA VAL A 33 -10.84 26.36 -2.55
C VAL A 33 -12.09 25.83 -1.83
N ASP A 34 -12.05 24.59 -1.33
CA ASP A 34 -13.16 23.97 -0.61
C ASP A 34 -13.33 24.62 0.77
N ILE A 35 -12.23 24.94 1.45
CA ILE A 35 -12.23 25.70 2.72
C ILE A 35 -12.84 27.10 2.52
N VAL A 36 -12.43 27.81 1.46
CA VAL A 36 -13.02 29.11 1.11
C VAL A 36 -14.51 28.96 0.81
N ALA A 37 -14.93 27.90 0.13
CA ALA A 37 -16.35 27.65 -0.15
C ALA A 37 -17.14 27.48 1.15
N ALA A 38 -16.64 26.68 2.09
CA ALA A 38 -17.28 26.41 3.38
C ALA A 38 -17.34 27.65 4.30
N LEU A 39 -16.35 28.55 4.21
CA LEU A 39 -16.23 29.71 5.09
C LEU A 39 -16.86 30.97 4.51
N ALA A 40 -16.59 31.29 3.24
CA ALA A 40 -16.98 32.56 2.64
C ALA A 40 -18.39 32.55 2.02
N ALA A 41 -19.06 31.38 1.96
CA ALA A 41 -20.39 31.19 1.38
C ALA A 41 -20.54 31.89 0.01
N THR A 42 -19.47 31.84 -0.80
CA THR A 42 -19.36 32.55 -2.07
C THR A 42 -19.67 31.64 -3.25
N PRO A 43 -20.39 32.11 -4.29
CA PRO A 43 -20.63 31.33 -5.50
C PRO A 43 -19.36 31.11 -6.34
N SER A 44 -18.27 31.84 -6.05
CA SER A 44 -17.01 31.72 -6.79
C SER A 44 -15.80 31.60 -5.84
N PRO A 45 -15.59 30.44 -5.20
CA PRO A 45 -14.52 30.24 -4.21
C PRO A 45 -13.10 30.44 -4.78
N SER A 46 -12.84 30.02 -6.01
CA SER A 46 -11.52 30.20 -6.66
C SER A 46 -11.16 31.68 -6.89
N ASN A 47 -12.16 32.50 -7.24
CA ASN A 47 -11.97 33.96 -7.41
C ASN A 47 -11.74 34.62 -6.05
N TYR A 48 -12.49 34.18 -5.03
CA TYR A 48 -12.30 34.66 -3.67
C TYR A 48 -10.89 34.31 -3.16
N TRP A 49 -10.44 33.08 -3.36
CA TRP A 49 -9.09 32.63 -3.01
C TRP A 49 -8.00 33.47 -3.71
N SER A 50 -8.14 33.70 -5.01
CA SER A 50 -7.20 34.54 -5.78
C SER A 50 -7.14 35.98 -5.25
N ASN A 51 -8.29 36.56 -4.91
CA ASN A 51 -8.37 37.88 -4.31
C ASN A 51 -7.81 37.91 -2.87
N LEU A 52 -8.01 36.85 -2.10
CA LEU A 52 -7.47 36.71 -0.76
C LEU A 52 -5.94 36.66 -0.79
N LYS A 53 -5.36 35.86 -1.70
CA LYS A 53 -3.90 35.83 -1.94
C LYS A 53 -3.33 37.23 -2.22
N ARG A 54 -4.00 37.99 -3.10
CA ARG A 54 -3.61 39.36 -3.41
C ARG A 54 -3.71 40.29 -2.19
N ARG A 55 -4.83 40.28 -1.47
CA ARG A 55 -5.03 41.13 -0.28
C ARG A 55 -4.02 40.84 0.82
N MET A 56 -3.70 39.56 1.06
CA MET A 56 -2.71 39.16 2.06
C MET A 56 -1.30 39.62 1.66
N LYS A 57 -0.96 39.52 0.37
CA LYS A 57 0.31 40.03 -0.17
C LYS A 57 0.44 41.55 -0.03
N GLU A 58 -0.64 42.30 -0.28
CA GLU A 58 -0.67 43.77 -0.26
C GLU A 58 -0.72 44.38 1.15
N LYS A 59 -1.50 43.80 2.08
CA LYS A 59 -1.71 44.36 3.43
C LYS A 59 -0.66 43.94 4.46
N GLU A 60 -0.10 42.74 4.33
CA GLU A 60 0.75 42.15 5.39
C GLU A 60 2.23 42.09 5.01
N GLY A 61 2.64 42.62 3.84
CA GLY A 61 4.02 42.55 3.37
C GLY A 61 4.52 41.11 3.16
N PHE A 62 3.59 40.17 3.05
CA PHE A 62 3.80 38.73 3.10
C PHE A 62 4.29 38.21 1.72
N SER A 63 5.54 38.47 1.36
CA SER A 63 6.15 37.89 0.16
C SER A 63 6.47 36.39 0.32
N GLU A 64 6.56 35.88 1.54
CA GLU A 64 6.97 34.49 1.86
C GLU A 64 5.83 33.57 2.33
N GLY A 65 4.70 34.11 2.81
CA GLY A 65 3.76 33.31 3.59
C GLY A 65 2.69 32.54 2.83
N PHE A 66 2.99 32.13 1.62
CA PHE A 66 2.34 30.98 0.98
C PHE A 66 3.32 29.83 0.74
N ALA A 67 4.49 29.82 1.38
CA ALA A 67 5.44 28.71 1.29
C ALA A 67 4.83 27.36 1.68
N PHE A 68 3.82 27.36 2.56
CA PHE A 68 3.07 26.17 2.95
C PHE A 68 1.96 25.77 1.96
N VAL A 69 1.71 26.56 0.92
CA VAL A 69 0.69 26.24 -0.10
C VAL A 69 1.35 25.47 -1.22
N VAL A 70 0.85 24.26 -1.46
CA VAL A 70 1.35 23.35 -2.50
C VAL A 70 0.22 23.06 -3.47
N SER A 71 0.51 23.12 -4.77
CA SER A 71 -0.46 22.81 -5.81
C SER A 71 -0.47 21.31 -6.08
N LEU A 72 -1.44 20.62 -5.47
CA LEU A 72 -1.61 19.16 -5.51
C LEU A 72 -2.77 18.76 -6.42
N SER A 73 -2.73 17.54 -6.95
CA SER A 73 -3.75 17.01 -7.85
C SER A 73 -4.89 16.36 -7.05
N LEU A 74 -6.09 16.96 -7.07
CA LEU A 74 -7.30 16.40 -6.45
C LEU A 74 -8.38 16.14 -7.54
N PRO A 75 -9.22 15.09 -7.44
CA PRO A 75 -10.33 14.91 -8.36
C PRO A 75 -11.35 16.04 -8.23
N GLY A 76 -11.80 16.53 -9.38
CA GLY A 76 -12.93 17.45 -9.52
C GLY A 76 -14.26 16.74 -9.33
N THR A 77 -15.34 17.52 -9.36
CA THR A 77 -16.73 17.00 -9.29
C THR A 77 -17.09 16.10 -10.48
N ASP A 78 -16.34 16.21 -11.58
CA ASP A 78 -16.44 15.41 -12.80
C ASP A 78 -15.53 14.16 -12.80
N GLY A 79 -14.83 13.89 -11.69
CA GLY A 79 -13.89 12.78 -11.56
C GLY A 79 -12.53 13.00 -12.24
N ARG A 80 -12.32 14.14 -12.92
CA ARG A 80 -11.03 14.47 -13.54
C ARG A 80 -10.06 15.01 -12.49
N LYS A 81 -8.80 14.56 -12.51
CA LYS A 81 -7.74 15.12 -11.66
C LYS A 81 -7.52 16.60 -12.03
N GLN A 82 -7.64 17.50 -11.06
CA GLN A 82 -7.44 18.94 -11.19
C GLN A 82 -6.39 19.39 -10.18
N ARG A 83 -5.43 20.22 -10.62
CA ARG A 83 -4.49 20.87 -9.72
C ARG A 83 -5.20 21.94 -8.91
N THR A 84 -5.08 21.89 -7.60
CA THR A 84 -5.64 22.88 -6.69
C THR A 84 -4.63 23.24 -5.61
N ASP A 85 -4.74 24.46 -5.12
CA ASP A 85 -3.92 24.93 -4.01
C ASP A 85 -4.39 24.22 -2.72
N CYS A 86 -3.46 23.54 -2.07
CA CYS A 86 -3.66 22.84 -0.82
C CYS A 86 -2.71 23.37 0.25
N ALA A 87 -3.09 23.22 1.52
CA ALA A 87 -2.22 23.57 2.64
C ALA A 87 -2.33 22.54 3.77
N PRO A 88 -1.27 22.37 4.57
CA PRO A 88 -1.32 21.59 5.81
C PRO A 88 -2.18 22.31 6.85
N ARG A 89 -2.46 21.63 7.97
CA ARG A 89 -3.34 22.14 9.04
C ARG A 89 -2.95 23.54 9.51
N GLU A 90 -1.66 23.80 9.73
CA GLU A 90 -1.17 25.12 10.16
C GLU A 90 -1.46 26.21 9.12
N GLY A 91 -1.22 25.90 7.85
CA GLY A 91 -1.52 26.80 6.73
C GLY A 91 -3.01 27.11 6.61
N VAL A 92 -3.87 26.11 6.83
CA VAL A 92 -5.32 26.31 6.87
C VAL A 92 -5.73 27.22 8.04
N LEU A 93 -5.21 26.99 9.24
CA LEU A 93 -5.48 27.85 10.40
C LEU A 93 -5.06 29.30 10.15
N ARG A 94 -3.93 29.51 9.47
CA ARG A 94 -3.46 30.83 9.05
C ARG A 94 -4.44 31.48 8.08
N ILE A 95 -4.91 30.75 7.08
CA ILE A 95 -5.85 31.27 6.07
C ILE A 95 -7.21 31.63 6.69
N ILE A 96 -7.71 30.81 7.62
CA ILE A 96 -8.98 31.07 8.32
C ILE A 96 -8.96 32.43 9.04
N GLN A 97 -7.83 32.83 9.63
CA GLN A 97 -7.71 34.12 10.32
C GLN A 97 -7.96 35.31 9.39
N SER A 98 -7.70 35.16 8.08
CA SER A 98 -7.86 36.21 7.07
C SER A 98 -9.24 36.19 6.37
N ILE A 99 -10.11 35.22 6.69
CA ILE A 99 -11.46 35.12 6.14
C ILE A 99 -12.47 35.54 7.21
N PRO A 100 -13.08 36.75 7.11
CA PRO A 100 -14.13 37.15 8.03
C PRO A 100 -15.38 36.29 7.77
N SER A 101 -15.63 35.31 8.64
CA SER A 101 -16.75 34.38 8.52
C SER A 101 -17.28 33.97 9.89
N PRO A 102 -18.61 33.89 10.09
CA PRO A 102 -19.19 33.30 11.29
C PRO A 102 -18.85 31.80 11.44
N ASN A 103 -18.50 31.12 10.35
CA ASN A 103 -18.11 29.71 10.34
C ASN A 103 -16.63 29.49 10.68
N ALA A 104 -15.82 30.54 10.79
CA ALA A 104 -14.38 30.42 11.03
C ALA A 104 -14.06 29.72 12.37
N GLU A 105 -14.80 30.04 13.43
CA GLU A 105 -14.61 29.43 14.75
C GLU A 105 -15.11 27.97 14.82
N PRO A 106 -16.33 27.64 14.35
CA PRO A 106 -16.75 26.25 14.18
C PRO A 106 -15.77 25.41 13.35
N PHE A 107 -15.24 25.97 12.25
CA PHE A 107 -14.30 25.28 11.38
C PHE A 107 -12.97 24.99 12.07
N ARG A 108 -12.44 25.93 12.88
CA ARG A 108 -11.22 25.70 13.69
C ARG A 108 -11.39 24.52 14.66
N ARG A 109 -12.54 24.43 15.33
CA ARG A 109 -12.82 23.32 16.27
C ARG A 109 -12.95 21.99 15.55
N TRP A 110 -13.63 21.98 14.40
CA TRP A 110 -13.71 20.80 13.55
C TRP A 110 -12.33 20.34 13.08
N LEU A 111 -11.49 21.25 12.59
CA LEU A 111 -10.14 20.92 12.15
C LEU A 111 -9.26 20.38 13.29
N ALA A 112 -9.51 20.85 14.52
CA ALA A 112 -8.90 20.29 15.73
C ALA A 112 -9.35 18.85 15.99
N GLN A 113 -10.66 18.60 16.03
CA GLN A 113 -11.27 17.28 16.27
C GLN A 113 -10.90 16.23 15.21
N VAL A 114 -10.89 16.61 13.92
CA VAL A 114 -10.49 15.71 12.83
C VAL A 114 -9.00 15.35 12.91
N GLY A 115 -8.17 16.22 13.49
CA GLY A 115 -6.77 15.91 13.77
C GLY A 115 -6.57 15.02 14.99
N GLU A 116 -7.27 15.28 16.10
CA GLU A 116 -7.24 14.44 17.31
C GLU A 116 -7.75 13.02 17.00
N MET A 117 -8.90 12.89 16.35
CA MET A 117 -9.45 11.58 15.99
C MET A 117 -8.53 10.81 15.03
N ALA A 118 -7.81 11.50 14.13
CA ALA A 118 -6.81 10.86 13.27
C ALA A 118 -5.55 10.44 14.03
N LEU A 119 -5.16 11.17 15.07
CA LEU A 119 -4.06 10.83 15.97
C LEU A 119 -4.45 9.62 16.83
N GLU A 120 -5.61 9.67 17.48
CA GLU A 120 -6.18 8.57 18.27
C GLU A 120 -6.33 7.29 17.41
N LEU A 121 -6.91 7.39 16.21
CA LEU A 121 -7.01 6.24 15.29
C LEU A 121 -5.64 5.71 14.85
N ALA A 122 -4.62 6.56 14.73
CA ALA A 122 -3.27 6.14 14.38
C ALA A 122 -2.52 5.53 15.58
N GLU A 123 -2.80 5.99 16.80
CA GLU A 123 -2.28 5.45 18.06
C GLU A 123 -2.96 4.12 18.42
N GLU A 124 -4.25 3.95 18.11
CA GLU A 124 -5.03 2.73 18.33
C GLU A 124 -4.90 1.70 17.20
N ALA A 125 -4.46 2.11 16.01
CA ALA A 125 -4.23 1.17 14.90
C ALA A 125 -3.13 0.17 15.28
N PRO A 126 -3.37 -1.15 15.15
CA PRO A 126 -2.34 -2.13 15.42
C PRO A 126 -1.14 -1.87 14.51
N SER A 127 0.05 -1.82 15.12
CA SER A 127 1.29 -1.66 14.36
C SER A 127 1.37 -2.71 13.24
N GLU A 128 2.02 -2.38 12.13
CA GLU A 128 2.25 -3.33 11.04
C GLU A 128 2.92 -4.63 11.53
N ARG A 129 3.77 -4.53 12.55
CA ARG A 129 4.36 -5.67 13.26
C ARG A 129 3.30 -6.58 13.88
N THR A 130 2.31 -6.00 14.57
CA THR A 130 1.20 -6.75 15.18
C THR A 130 0.38 -7.45 14.11
N VAL A 131 0.00 -6.73 13.05
CA VAL A 131 -0.79 -7.28 11.94
C VAL A 131 -0.03 -8.43 11.26
N ARG A 132 1.28 -8.28 10.98
CA ARG A 132 2.09 -9.35 10.43
C ARG A 132 2.17 -10.57 11.34
N ALA A 133 2.34 -10.37 12.64
CA ALA A 133 2.38 -11.49 13.59
C ALA A 133 1.06 -12.27 13.61
N GLU A 134 -0.07 -11.58 13.53
CA GLU A 134 -1.39 -12.21 13.41
C GLU A 134 -1.56 -12.97 12.09
N GLU A 135 -1.19 -12.36 10.95
CA GLU A 135 -1.28 -13.02 9.64
C GLU A 135 -0.37 -14.24 9.53
N ARG A 136 0.84 -14.20 10.13
CA ARG A 136 1.72 -15.37 10.22
C ARG A 136 1.13 -16.49 11.07
N LEU A 137 0.53 -16.16 12.21
CA LEU A 137 -0.13 -17.16 13.05
C LEU A 137 -1.32 -17.80 12.32
N LYS A 138 -2.09 -17.01 11.57
CA LYS A 138 -3.16 -17.52 10.70
C LYS A 138 -2.60 -18.45 9.63
N LEU A 139 -1.55 -18.05 8.91
CA LEU A 139 -0.92 -18.88 7.88
C LEU A 139 -0.42 -20.21 8.46
N HIS A 140 0.31 -20.19 9.57
CA HIS A 140 0.78 -21.40 10.26
C HIS A 140 -0.37 -22.33 10.66
N THR A 141 -1.51 -21.77 11.09
CA THR A 141 -2.69 -22.56 11.44
C THR A 141 -3.33 -23.20 10.21
N LEU A 142 -3.38 -22.46 9.10
CA LEU A 142 -3.87 -22.98 7.82
C LEU A 142 -2.96 -24.07 7.26
N ASP A 143 -1.63 -23.93 7.36
CA ASP A 143 -0.68 -24.93 6.90
C ASP A 143 -0.83 -26.25 7.66
N LYS A 144 -1.05 -26.20 8.99
CA LYS A 144 -1.37 -27.40 9.77
C LYS A 144 -2.66 -28.08 9.31
N GLY A 145 -3.73 -27.31 9.14
CA GLY A 145 -5.01 -27.86 8.70
C GLY A 145 -4.94 -28.43 7.28
N LEU A 146 -4.23 -27.75 6.37
CA LEU A 146 -4.00 -28.23 5.02
C LEU A 146 -3.14 -29.50 5.03
N HIS A 147 -2.10 -29.57 5.85
CA HIS A 147 -1.26 -30.76 6.00
C HIS A 147 -2.10 -31.99 6.41
N GLU A 148 -2.92 -31.87 7.46
CA GLU A 148 -3.83 -32.93 7.89
C GLU A 148 -4.79 -33.36 6.77
N LEU A 149 -5.35 -32.37 6.06
CA LEU A 149 -6.26 -32.62 4.95
C LEU A 149 -5.57 -33.39 3.81
N VAL A 150 -4.38 -32.96 3.36
CA VAL A 150 -3.72 -33.61 2.23
C VAL A 150 -3.20 -35.00 2.57
N VAL A 151 -2.80 -35.24 3.83
CA VAL A 151 -2.51 -36.59 4.35
C VAL A 151 -3.74 -37.47 4.22
N PHE A 152 -4.90 -36.98 4.66
CA PHE A 152 -6.17 -37.70 4.50
C PHE A 152 -6.54 -37.95 3.03
N ARG A 153 -6.06 -37.12 2.10
CA ARG A 153 -6.24 -37.28 0.64
C ARG A 153 -5.16 -38.10 -0.06
N GLY A 154 -4.23 -38.70 0.68
CA GLY A 154 -3.25 -39.64 0.15
C GLY A 154 -1.86 -39.08 -0.17
N ILE A 155 -1.54 -37.86 0.28
CA ILE A 155 -0.18 -37.30 0.26
C ILE A 155 0.51 -37.71 1.57
N THR A 156 1.34 -38.75 1.54
CA THR A 156 1.85 -39.36 2.78
C THR A 156 3.37 -39.45 2.87
N THR A 157 4.11 -39.27 1.76
CA THR A 157 5.58 -39.29 1.79
C THR A 157 6.18 -37.87 1.77
N PRO A 158 7.40 -37.69 2.31
CA PRO A 158 8.09 -36.40 2.28
C PRO A 158 8.23 -35.83 0.85
N GLU A 159 8.48 -36.67 -0.14
CA GLU A 159 8.61 -36.27 -1.54
C GLU A 159 7.30 -35.70 -2.08
N GLN A 160 6.16 -36.30 -1.74
CA GLN A 160 4.85 -35.82 -2.17
C GLN A 160 4.49 -34.49 -1.50
N HIS A 161 4.86 -34.33 -0.22
CA HIS A 161 4.73 -33.04 0.47
C HIS A 161 5.61 -31.98 -0.19
N GLN A 162 6.85 -32.32 -0.56
CA GLN A 162 7.73 -31.40 -1.26
C GLN A 162 7.15 -30.97 -2.60
N ARG A 163 6.60 -31.89 -3.42
CA ARG A 163 5.98 -31.50 -4.70
C ARG A 163 4.79 -30.55 -4.52
N LEU A 164 3.99 -30.74 -3.46
CA LEU A 164 2.91 -29.81 -3.14
C LEU A 164 3.47 -28.44 -2.72
N THR A 165 4.52 -28.41 -1.91
CA THR A 165 5.21 -27.16 -1.52
C THR A 165 5.73 -26.44 -2.77
N ASP A 166 6.47 -27.14 -3.62
CA ASP A 166 7.03 -26.61 -4.87
C ASP A 166 5.91 -26.07 -5.80
N ALA A 167 4.79 -26.78 -5.92
CA ALA A 167 3.64 -26.33 -6.70
C ALA A 167 3.00 -25.04 -6.14
N ASN A 168 2.97 -24.87 -4.81
CA ASN A 168 2.51 -23.61 -4.21
C ASN A 168 3.42 -22.45 -4.62
N TYR A 169 4.75 -22.65 -4.55
CA TYR A 169 5.74 -21.64 -4.90
C TYR A 169 5.75 -21.33 -6.41
N ALA A 170 5.66 -22.37 -7.25
CA ALA A 170 5.54 -22.22 -8.70
C ALA A 170 4.34 -21.38 -9.10
N GLY A 171 3.16 -21.67 -8.53
CA GLY A 171 1.95 -20.94 -8.86
C GLY A 171 1.98 -19.47 -8.44
N LEU A 172 2.34 -19.20 -7.19
CA LEU A 172 2.25 -17.84 -6.64
C LEU A 172 3.45 -16.97 -7.07
N TYR A 173 4.65 -17.52 -6.94
CA TYR A 173 5.91 -16.77 -7.07
C TYR A 173 6.63 -16.97 -8.40
N ASN A 174 6.16 -17.90 -9.24
CA ASN A 174 6.82 -18.24 -10.51
C ASN A 174 8.28 -18.68 -10.32
N VAL A 175 8.53 -19.49 -9.28
CA VAL A 175 9.82 -20.11 -8.94
C VAL A 175 9.62 -21.62 -8.74
N ALA A 176 10.65 -22.44 -8.94
CA ALA A 176 10.53 -23.88 -8.77
C ALA A 176 10.40 -24.30 -7.30
N THR A 177 11.07 -23.61 -6.38
CA THR A 177 11.13 -23.98 -4.96
C THR A 177 11.17 -22.78 -4.02
N GLU A 178 10.88 -23.00 -2.74
CA GLU A 178 11.12 -22.01 -1.68
C GLU A 178 12.58 -21.53 -1.67
N ASP A 179 13.53 -22.47 -1.82
CA ASP A 179 14.96 -22.18 -1.84
C ASP A 179 15.33 -21.23 -2.99
N GLU A 180 14.74 -21.40 -4.16
CA GLU A 180 14.95 -20.48 -5.29
C GLU A 180 14.42 -19.07 -4.95
N LEU A 181 13.24 -18.97 -4.34
CA LEU A 181 12.71 -17.68 -3.89
C LEU A 181 13.62 -17.03 -2.83
N MET A 182 14.10 -17.80 -1.85
CA MET A 182 15.06 -17.32 -0.85
C MET A 182 16.37 -16.87 -1.49
N GLN A 183 16.85 -17.59 -2.50
CA GLN A 183 18.06 -17.25 -3.25
C GLN A 183 17.91 -15.92 -4.00
N ILE A 184 16.84 -15.77 -4.78
CA ILE A 184 16.52 -14.52 -5.52
C ILE A 184 16.38 -13.35 -4.54
N ARG A 185 15.78 -13.61 -3.38
CA ARG A 185 15.62 -12.64 -2.30
C ARG A 185 16.84 -12.51 -1.38
N ARG A 186 17.96 -13.17 -1.68
CA ARG A 186 19.21 -13.11 -0.90
C ARG A 186 18.97 -13.34 0.62
N LEU A 187 18.05 -14.23 0.98
CA LEU A 187 17.70 -14.55 2.36
C LEU A 187 18.56 -15.71 2.90
N PRO A 188 18.81 -15.78 4.21
CA PRO A 188 19.51 -16.92 4.80
C PRO A 188 18.66 -18.19 4.66
N PHE A 189 19.15 -19.23 3.98
CA PHE A 189 18.44 -20.52 3.84
C PHE A 189 18.08 -21.21 5.16
N SER A 190 18.74 -20.86 6.26
CA SER A 190 18.41 -21.39 7.60
C SER A 190 17.26 -20.64 8.30
N SER A 191 16.69 -19.62 7.67
CA SER A 191 15.62 -18.79 8.24
C SER A 191 14.25 -19.21 7.72
N ASN A 192 13.19 -18.80 8.41
CA ASN A 192 11.82 -19.02 7.92
C ASN A 192 11.46 -17.86 6.97
N LEU A 193 11.09 -18.17 5.72
CA LEU A 193 10.74 -17.16 4.71
C LEU A 193 9.62 -16.21 5.19
N GLU A 194 8.63 -16.72 5.94
CA GLU A 194 7.51 -15.93 6.47
C GLU A 194 7.95 -14.81 7.42
N ASP A 195 9.12 -14.94 8.07
CA ASP A 195 9.69 -13.87 8.88
C ASP A 195 9.94 -12.60 8.07
N PHE A 196 10.16 -12.73 6.76
CA PHE A 196 10.49 -11.64 5.84
C PHE A 196 9.31 -11.18 4.98
N MET A 197 8.16 -11.86 5.04
CA MET A 197 6.98 -11.57 4.19
C MET A 197 6.10 -10.44 4.74
N GLY A 198 5.79 -9.42 3.95
CA GLY A 198 4.81 -8.39 4.33
C GLY A 198 3.37 -8.91 4.49
N VAL A 199 2.47 -8.06 5.00
CA VAL A 199 1.04 -8.42 5.21
C VAL A 199 0.41 -8.94 3.93
N LEU A 200 0.59 -8.24 2.80
CA LEU A 200 0.02 -8.64 1.51
C LEU A 200 0.53 -10.02 1.06
N GLU A 201 1.82 -10.31 1.26
CA GLU A 201 2.41 -11.59 0.89
C GLU A 201 1.88 -12.72 1.79
N LEU A 202 1.81 -12.49 3.10
CA LEU A 202 1.23 -13.45 4.05
C LEU A 202 -0.24 -13.74 3.73
N THR A 203 -1.02 -12.71 3.40
CA THR A 203 -2.42 -12.85 2.99
C THR A 203 -2.55 -13.61 1.67
N ALA A 204 -1.67 -13.37 0.69
CA ALA A 204 -1.68 -14.11 -0.56
C ALA A 204 -1.40 -15.61 -0.36
N ASN A 205 -0.42 -15.94 0.48
CA ASN A 205 -0.14 -17.31 0.88
C ASN A 205 -1.34 -17.94 1.60
N ALA A 206 -1.92 -17.23 2.59
CA ALA A 206 -3.08 -17.71 3.33
C ALA A 206 -4.30 -17.95 2.42
N PHE A 207 -4.51 -17.08 1.43
CA PHE A 207 -5.54 -17.24 0.42
C PHE A 207 -5.31 -18.51 -0.41
N GLN A 208 -4.06 -18.75 -0.85
CA GLN A 208 -3.71 -19.96 -1.59
C GLN A 208 -4.00 -21.23 -0.77
N ARG A 209 -3.56 -21.30 0.49
CA ARG A 209 -3.84 -22.44 1.40
C ARG A 209 -5.34 -22.69 1.53
N THR A 210 -6.10 -21.61 1.77
CA THR A 210 -7.55 -21.66 1.92
C THR A 210 -8.24 -22.12 0.64
N GLY A 211 -7.81 -21.61 -0.51
CA GLY A 211 -8.35 -21.96 -1.82
C GLY A 211 -8.12 -23.44 -2.14
N VAL A 212 -6.90 -23.94 -1.93
CA VAL A 212 -6.57 -25.36 -2.12
C VAL A 212 -7.41 -26.25 -1.21
N ALA A 213 -7.45 -25.96 0.09
CA ALA A 213 -8.26 -26.72 1.05
C ALA A 213 -9.74 -26.75 0.67
N SER A 214 -10.28 -25.61 0.22
CA SER A 214 -11.69 -25.48 -0.21
C SER A 214 -11.96 -26.33 -1.46
N LEU A 215 -11.06 -26.29 -2.45
CA LEU A 215 -11.22 -27.03 -3.70
C LEU A 215 -11.06 -28.54 -3.49
N ILE A 216 -10.16 -28.97 -2.60
CA ILE A 216 -10.05 -30.37 -2.18
C ILE A 216 -11.39 -30.89 -1.67
N HIS A 217 -12.05 -30.13 -0.80
CA HIS A 217 -13.36 -30.50 -0.28
C HIS A 217 -14.45 -30.48 -1.35
N GLN A 218 -14.58 -29.35 -2.06
CA GLN A 218 -15.66 -29.13 -3.03
C GLN A 218 -15.63 -30.14 -4.17
N ARG A 219 -14.43 -30.47 -4.68
CA ARG A 219 -14.24 -31.36 -5.84
C ARG A 219 -13.84 -32.78 -5.44
N ASN A 220 -13.81 -33.06 -4.13
CA ASN A 220 -13.40 -34.35 -3.56
C ASN A 220 -12.05 -34.86 -4.12
N LEU A 221 -11.07 -33.95 -4.22
CA LEU A 221 -9.77 -34.26 -4.81
C LEU A 221 -9.03 -35.31 -3.97
N GLN A 222 -8.27 -36.17 -4.66
CA GLN A 222 -7.42 -37.20 -4.05
C GLN A 222 -6.14 -37.38 -4.87
N GLY A 223 -5.06 -37.73 -4.18
CA GLY A 223 -3.76 -37.97 -4.81
C GLY A 223 -2.97 -36.69 -5.06
N GLU A 224 -1.66 -36.87 -5.10
CA GLU A 224 -0.67 -35.80 -5.20
C GLU A 224 -0.81 -34.96 -6.47
N ASP A 225 -0.83 -35.58 -7.65
CA ASP A 225 -0.80 -34.88 -8.94
C ASP A 225 -1.92 -33.84 -9.07
N VAL A 226 -3.15 -34.23 -8.73
CA VAL A 226 -4.33 -33.37 -8.86
C VAL A 226 -4.31 -32.25 -7.82
N ILE A 227 -3.84 -32.54 -6.60
CA ILE A 227 -3.77 -31.56 -5.52
C ILE A 227 -2.65 -30.54 -5.77
N ALA A 228 -1.48 -30.99 -6.23
CA ALA A 228 -0.37 -30.12 -6.61
C ALA A 228 -0.75 -29.21 -7.79
N ALA A 229 -1.37 -29.76 -8.84
CA ALA A 229 -1.85 -28.95 -9.97
C ALA A 229 -2.92 -27.92 -9.54
N THR A 230 -3.74 -28.26 -8.55
CA THR A 230 -4.71 -27.31 -7.97
C THR A 230 -4.02 -26.21 -7.17
N ALA A 231 -2.98 -26.54 -6.42
CA ALA A 231 -2.18 -25.57 -5.66
C ALA A 231 -1.47 -24.56 -6.55
N GLU A 232 -0.90 -25.04 -7.65
CA GLU A 232 -0.29 -24.19 -8.68
C GLU A 232 -1.34 -23.28 -9.31
N ASP A 233 -2.49 -23.82 -9.76
CA ASP A 233 -3.56 -23.04 -10.40
C ASP A 233 -4.10 -21.93 -9.47
N VAL A 234 -4.37 -22.24 -8.20
CA VAL A 234 -4.82 -21.22 -7.23
C VAL A 234 -3.76 -20.12 -7.04
N GLY A 235 -2.48 -20.49 -7.00
CA GLY A 235 -1.37 -19.54 -6.94
C GLY A 235 -1.33 -18.62 -8.16
N VAL A 236 -1.48 -19.19 -9.36
CA VAL A 236 -1.53 -18.44 -10.63
C VAL A 236 -2.71 -17.46 -10.65
N GLN A 237 -3.88 -17.87 -10.16
CA GLN A 237 -5.04 -16.97 -10.07
C GLN A 237 -4.79 -15.80 -9.11
N MET A 238 -4.17 -16.05 -7.95
CA MET A 238 -3.82 -14.98 -7.01
C MET A 238 -2.78 -14.02 -7.61
N ARG A 239 -1.77 -14.57 -8.29
CA ARG A 239 -0.76 -13.81 -9.04
C ARG A 239 -1.40 -12.89 -10.09
N MET A 240 -2.34 -13.40 -10.88
CA MET A 240 -3.08 -12.61 -11.86
C MET A 240 -3.97 -11.55 -11.22
N MET A 241 -4.57 -11.85 -10.06
CA MET A 241 -5.38 -10.89 -9.32
C MET A 241 -4.53 -9.69 -8.86
N LEU A 242 -3.33 -9.94 -8.34
CA LEU A 242 -2.38 -8.89 -7.96
C LEU A 242 -1.97 -8.03 -9.15
N ALA A 243 -1.60 -8.67 -10.27
CA ALA A 243 -1.26 -7.97 -11.50
C ALA A 243 -2.41 -7.09 -12.02
N LYS A 244 -3.64 -7.61 -12.04
CA LYS A 244 -4.84 -6.88 -12.46
C LYS A 244 -5.15 -5.67 -11.59
N MET A 245 -4.79 -5.72 -10.30
CA MET A 245 -4.91 -4.60 -9.37
C MET A 245 -3.74 -3.59 -9.48
N GLY A 246 -2.75 -3.83 -10.33
CA GLY A 246 -1.55 -3.01 -10.44
C GLY A 246 -0.61 -3.14 -9.23
N LEU A 247 -0.72 -4.24 -8.47
CA LEU A 247 0.17 -4.53 -7.35
C LEU A 247 1.44 -5.26 -7.85
N PRO A 248 2.57 -5.14 -7.13
CA PRO A 248 3.77 -5.89 -7.49
C PRO A 248 3.53 -7.39 -7.52
N MET A 249 4.23 -8.09 -8.42
CA MET A 249 4.21 -9.56 -8.46
C MET A 249 4.74 -10.14 -7.13
N PRO A 250 4.25 -11.32 -6.69
CA PRO A 250 4.58 -11.90 -5.39
C PRO A 250 6.08 -11.96 -5.08
N GLU A 251 6.91 -12.41 -6.02
CA GLU A 251 8.37 -12.50 -5.90
C GLU A 251 9.04 -11.14 -5.67
N ASN A 252 8.40 -10.06 -6.12
CA ASN A 252 8.87 -8.68 -6.06
C ASN A 252 8.29 -7.88 -4.89
N LEU A 253 7.42 -8.49 -4.06
CA LEU A 253 6.86 -7.82 -2.89
C LEU A 253 7.96 -7.38 -1.89
N PRO A 254 7.77 -6.27 -1.16
CA PRO A 254 8.77 -5.75 -0.24
C PRO A 254 9.07 -6.75 0.88
N ARG A 255 10.36 -6.98 1.13
CA ARG A 255 10.82 -7.79 2.26
C ARG A 255 10.80 -6.95 3.53
N HIS A 256 10.56 -7.62 4.66
CA HIS A 256 10.70 -7.01 5.98
C HIS A 256 12.01 -7.43 6.63
N ARG A 257 12.67 -6.46 7.26
CA ARG A 257 13.90 -6.69 8.02
C ARG A 257 13.65 -6.42 9.50
N ARG A 258 14.28 -7.25 10.34
CA ARG A 258 14.34 -7.02 11.78
C ARG A 258 15.38 -5.96 12.11
N LEU A 259 14.95 -4.95 12.85
CA LEU A 259 15.78 -3.90 13.41
C LEU A 259 16.48 -4.35 14.69
N ALA A 260 17.50 -3.59 15.11
CA ALA A 260 18.30 -3.89 16.31
C ALA A 260 17.47 -3.84 17.60
N ASP A 261 16.41 -3.04 17.64
CA ASP A 261 15.43 -2.96 18.74
C ASP A 261 14.38 -4.10 18.69
N GLY A 262 14.46 -4.97 17.68
CA GLY A 262 13.55 -6.09 17.48
C GLY A 262 12.25 -5.73 16.75
N GLU A 263 12.07 -4.49 16.28
CA GLU A 263 10.99 -4.15 15.35
C GLU A 263 11.21 -4.80 13.98
N TRP A 264 10.13 -5.01 13.22
CA TRP A 264 10.20 -5.45 11.83
C TRP A 264 9.59 -4.38 10.94
N MET A 265 10.29 -3.96 9.90
CA MET A 265 9.83 -2.93 8.97
C MET A 265 10.10 -3.35 7.52
N PRO A 266 9.27 -2.91 6.54
CA PRO A 266 9.61 -3.08 5.13
C PRO A 266 10.96 -2.42 4.84
N GLU A 267 11.76 -3.06 4.01
CA GLU A 267 13.09 -2.59 3.61
C GLU A 267 13.02 -1.18 2.98
N GLU A 268 11.97 -0.90 2.21
CA GLU A 268 11.69 0.41 1.60
C GLU A 268 11.48 1.52 2.64
N MET A 269 10.92 1.19 3.80
CA MET A 269 10.71 2.13 4.91
C MET A 269 11.96 2.36 5.75
N LEU A 270 12.95 1.47 5.66
CA LEU A 270 14.24 1.64 6.33
C LEU A 270 15.11 2.68 5.64
N ALA A 271 15.03 2.76 4.30
CA ALA A 271 15.71 3.78 3.51
C ALA A 271 15.23 5.21 3.84
N ALA A 272 13.95 5.39 4.20
CA ALA A 272 13.36 6.69 4.51
C ALA A 272 13.64 7.19 5.95
N ARG A 273 14.02 6.31 6.90
CA ARG A 273 14.09 6.63 8.33
C ARG A 273 15.46 7.16 8.80
N SER A 274 16.53 6.99 8.03
CA SER A 274 17.89 7.28 8.51
C SER A 274 18.37 8.73 8.31
N GLY A 275 17.73 9.54 7.46
CA GLY A 275 18.11 10.95 7.21
C GLY A 275 19.57 11.18 6.79
N SER A 276 20.31 10.11 6.53
CA SER A 276 21.75 10.05 6.29
C SER A 276 21.91 8.93 5.28
N ILE A 277 21.93 9.26 4.00
CA ILE A 277 22.07 8.24 2.98
C ILE A 277 23.49 8.30 2.45
N ASP A 278 24.21 7.20 2.69
CA ASP A 278 25.26 6.72 1.80
C ASP A 278 24.57 5.74 0.82
N TRP A 279 24.29 6.24 -0.39
CA TRP A 279 23.48 5.55 -1.40
C TRP A 279 24.15 4.28 -1.93
N GLU A 280 25.45 4.10 -1.70
CA GLU A 280 26.21 2.90 -2.07
C GLU A 280 26.02 1.72 -1.09
N GLN A 281 25.42 1.93 0.10
CA GLN A 281 25.31 0.86 1.12
C GLN A 281 23.87 0.52 1.56
N ALA A 282 22.89 1.37 1.25
CA ALA A 282 21.49 1.21 1.68
C ALA A 282 20.61 0.45 0.68
N LEU A 283 21.11 0.19 -0.52
CA LEU A 283 20.53 -0.75 -1.47
C LEU A 283 21.31 -2.07 -1.36
N PRO A 284 20.68 -3.26 -1.38
CA PRO A 284 21.35 -4.34 -2.07
C PRO A 284 21.51 -3.84 -3.51
N ASP A 285 22.75 -3.54 -3.91
CA ASP A 285 23.11 -3.26 -5.29
C ASP A 285 22.45 -4.30 -6.20
N ASP A 286 21.36 -3.89 -6.81
CA ASP A 286 20.83 -4.49 -8.02
C ASP A 286 20.36 -3.33 -8.92
N PRO A 287 21.31 -2.60 -9.53
CA PRO A 287 21.01 -1.59 -10.54
C PRO A 287 20.29 -2.19 -11.77
N ASP A 288 20.21 -3.52 -11.85
CA ASP A 288 19.47 -4.27 -12.87
C ASP A 288 18.09 -4.74 -12.38
N ARG A 289 17.59 -4.27 -11.23
CA ARG A 289 16.24 -4.63 -10.74
C ARG A 289 15.16 -4.11 -11.69
N VAL A 290 14.74 -5.00 -12.56
CA VAL A 290 13.63 -4.84 -13.49
C VAL A 290 12.33 -5.26 -12.81
N ILE A 291 11.33 -4.38 -12.77
CA ILE A 291 9.96 -4.72 -12.42
C ILE A 291 9.22 -5.07 -13.72
N PRO A 292 8.95 -6.35 -13.99
CA PRO A 292 8.15 -6.74 -15.13
C PRO A 292 6.67 -6.39 -14.88
N ILE A 293 6.09 -5.62 -15.80
CA ILE A 293 4.65 -5.32 -15.84
C ILE A 293 4.00 -6.31 -16.78
N TYR A 294 2.93 -6.97 -16.35
CA TYR A 294 2.23 -7.96 -17.16
C TYR A 294 0.82 -7.49 -17.52
N GLU A 295 0.39 -7.77 -18.74
CA GLU A 295 -1.02 -7.77 -19.13
C GLU A 295 -1.58 -9.17 -18.94
N VAL A 296 -2.78 -9.26 -18.36
CA VAL A 296 -3.52 -10.52 -18.31
C VAL A 296 -4.32 -10.63 -19.60
N THR A 297 -3.98 -11.59 -20.46
CA THR A 297 -4.75 -11.89 -21.67
C THR A 297 -5.70 -13.06 -21.40
N GLU A 298 -6.99 -12.90 -21.74
CA GLU A 298 -7.98 -13.98 -21.66
C GLU A 298 -7.75 -14.97 -22.81
N GLY A 299 -7.25 -16.17 -22.50
CA GLY A 299 -7.13 -17.30 -23.43
C GLY A 299 -8.22 -18.36 -23.17
N ASP A 300 -8.50 -19.20 -24.18
CA ASP A 300 -9.61 -20.17 -24.20
C ASP A 300 -9.56 -21.27 -23.11
N SER A 301 -8.47 -21.40 -22.34
CA SER A 301 -8.36 -22.45 -21.30
C SER A 301 -7.63 -22.04 -20.02
N ARG A 302 -6.75 -21.04 -20.05
CA ARG A 302 -6.14 -20.38 -18.87
C ARG A 302 -5.80 -18.92 -19.25
N PRO A 303 -5.92 -17.96 -18.33
CA PRO A 303 -5.40 -16.62 -18.58
C PRO A 303 -3.86 -16.71 -18.72
N GLU A 304 -3.27 -15.89 -19.58
CA GLU A 304 -1.82 -15.85 -19.79
C GLU A 304 -1.28 -14.50 -19.35
N LEU A 305 -0.08 -14.49 -18.76
CA LEU A 305 0.65 -13.27 -18.43
C LEU A 305 1.53 -12.91 -19.61
N ARG A 306 1.27 -11.77 -20.23
CA ARG A 306 2.14 -11.20 -21.27
C ARG A 306 2.96 -10.07 -20.68
N LEU A 307 4.28 -10.17 -20.72
CA LEU A 307 5.17 -9.07 -20.35
C LEU A 307 4.89 -7.86 -21.24
N LEU A 308 4.47 -6.76 -20.64
CA LEU A 308 4.22 -5.47 -21.30
C LEU A 308 5.49 -4.64 -21.38
N GLU A 309 6.15 -4.44 -20.23
CA GLU A 309 7.38 -3.66 -20.13
C GLU A 309 8.21 -4.07 -18.93
N GLU A 310 9.52 -3.87 -19.07
CA GLU A 310 10.51 -4.02 -18.01
C GLU A 310 10.84 -2.62 -17.48
N ARG A 311 10.35 -2.26 -16.29
CA ARG A 311 10.73 -0.99 -15.66
C ARG A 311 11.98 -1.20 -14.83
N HIS A 312 13.09 -0.64 -15.28
CA HIS A 312 14.25 -0.46 -14.42
C HIS A 312 13.88 0.56 -13.33
N ILE A 313 14.21 0.24 -12.08
CA ILE A 313 14.19 1.22 -11.00
C ILE A 313 15.42 2.13 -11.20
N ILE A 314 15.41 2.95 -12.24
CA ILE A 314 16.40 4.00 -12.41
C ILE A 314 15.97 5.14 -11.48
N THR A 315 16.84 5.49 -10.54
CA THR A 315 16.84 6.79 -9.89
C THR A 315 16.99 7.83 -10.99
N ASP A 316 15.94 8.56 -11.33
CA ASP A 316 16.03 9.70 -12.24
C ASP A 316 17.01 10.72 -11.64
N GLU A 317 18.27 10.67 -12.08
CA GLU A 317 19.15 11.83 -12.15
C GLU A 317 19.03 12.40 -13.56
N GLU A 318 18.21 13.45 -13.69
CA GLU A 318 18.47 14.64 -14.53
C GLU A 318 17.63 15.83 -14.06
#